data_AF-A0A9E0CYX8-F1
#
_entry.id   AF-A0A9E0CYX8-F1
#
_cell.length_a   1.000
_cell.length_b   1.000
_cell.length_c   1.000
_cell.angle_alpha   90.00
_cell.angle_beta   90.00
_cell.angle_gamma   90.00
#
_symmetry.space_group_name_H-M   'P 1'
#
loop_
_entity.id
_entity.type
_entity.pdbx_description
1 polymer ?
#
loop_
_entity_poly.entity_id
_entity_poly.type
_entity_poly.pdbx_seq_one_letter_code
_entity_poly.pdbx_strand_id
1 'polypeptide(L)'
;MPALQHVGKHDGVAAVLAALAADGAVIVRDFLEPATLQHFRDDMEAHASGHRVGTSADSQMVQRFWGANTKRFTRLAHRSASFVEILTDPLYLAVADAVLLPNASDYWMNTGQMMIIGPGERAQWLHRDAENWPTMCKPAPAGFEVTLSCLFAISDFTGEVGATRVVPGSHLWQDYQRKADPSEVCQAVMPAGSGLIYSGRVLHSGGANSTADQWRYGLHLSYVLGWLTPEEASPLGASWADVAHLPERAQRLLGWRCSAVNDAYAARLWTVDYEDVPLGLGYEG
;
A
#
# COMPACT_ATOMS: atom_id res chain seq x y z
N MET A 1 -0.88 0.21 27.15
CA MET A 1 -0.21 0.63 25.91
C MET A 1 -1.21 0.43 24.78
N PRO A 2 -1.31 1.35 23.81
CA PRO A 2 -2.17 1.17 22.65
C PRO A 2 -1.77 -0.11 21.92
N ALA A 3 -2.76 -0.81 21.37
CA ALA A 3 -2.57 -2.02 20.59
C ALA A 3 -3.56 -1.98 19.42
N LEU A 4 -3.14 -2.55 18.29
CA LEU A 4 -4.01 -2.71 17.14
C LEU A 4 -4.94 -3.89 17.36
N GLN A 5 -6.14 -3.80 16.80
CA GLN A 5 -7.00 -4.96 16.68
C GLN A 5 -6.40 -5.98 15.70
N HIS A 6 -6.64 -7.26 15.99
CA HIS A 6 -6.25 -8.39 15.15
C HIS A 6 -7.50 -9.14 14.70
N VAL A 7 -7.59 -9.43 13.41
CA VAL A 7 -8.63 -10.27 12.81
C VAL A 7 -7.97 -11.34 11.94
N GLY A 8 -8.65 -12.44 11.66
CA GLY A 8 -8.24 -13.41 10.65
C GLY A 8 -8.81 -13.05 9.28
N LYS A 9 -8.16 -13.53 8.20
CA LYS A 9 -8.65 -13.35 6.82
C LYS A 9 -10.13 -13.76 6.64
N HIS A 10 -10.57 -14.80 7.36
CA HIS A 10 -11.93 -15.34 7.26
C HIS A 10 -12.95 -14.70 8.21
N ASP A 11 -12.56 -13.75 9.07
CA ASP A 11 -13.50 -13.00 9.91
C ASP A 11 -14.36 -12.01 9.08
N GLY A 12 -13.96 -11.78 7.82
CA GLY A 12 -14.73 -11.07 6.81
C GLY A 12 -14.55 -9.54 6.81
N VAL A 13 -15.07 -8.91 5.75
CA VAL A 13 -14.90 -7.47 5.47
C VAL A 13 -15.43 -6.61 6.62
N ALA A 14 -16.56 -6.98 7.23
CA ALA A 14 -17.17 -6.20 8.31
C ALA A 14 -16.27 -6.07 9.54
N ALA A 15 -15.53 -7.13 9.91
CA ALA A 15 -14.59 -7.09 11.03
C ALA A 15 -13.42 -6.14 10.75
N VAL A 16 -12.87 -6.20 9.53
CA VAL A 16 -11.81 -5.29 9.07
C VAL A 16 -12.29 -3.83 9.10
N LEU A 17 -13.47 -3.55 8.55
CA LEU A 17 -14.03 -2.19 8.50
C LEU A 17 -14.34 -1.64 9.90
N ALA A 18 -14.82 -2.47 10.83
CA ALA A 18 -15.06 -2.05 12.21
C ALA A 18 -13.76 -1.64 12.91
N ALA A 19 -12.68 -2.43 12.73
CA ALA A 19 -11.37 -2.10 13.27
C ALA A 19 -10.76 -0.85 12.62
N LEU A 20 -10.88 -0.69 11.29
CA LEU A 20 -10.45 0.52 10.59
C LEU A 20 -11.22 1.77 11.06
N ALA A 21 -12.53 1.67 11.31
CA ALA A 21 -13.31 2.78 11.81
C ALA A 21 -12.82 3.24 13.19
N ALA A 22 -12.52 2.30 14.09
CA ALA A 22 -12.06 2.57 15.44
C ALA A 22 -10.60 3.08 15.48
N ASP A 23 -9.69 2.34 14.86
CA ASP A 23 -8.24 2.51 15.06
C ASP A 23 -7.54 3.14 13.85
N GLY A 24 -8.19 3.15 12.68
CA GLY A 24 -7.58 3.59 11.41
C GLY A 24 -6.60 2.57 10.85
N ALA A 25 -6.41 1.43 11.54
CA ALA A 25 -5.53 0.35 11.14
C ALA A 25 -5.94 -0.97 11.81
N VAL A 26 -5.64 -2.10 11.16
CA VAL A 26 -5.93 -3.44 11.67
C VAL A 26 -4.92 -4.44 11.13
N ILE A 27 -4.54 -5.41 11.97
CA ILE A 27 -3.71 -6.54 11.56
C ILE A 27 -4.62 -7.68 11.13
N VAL A 28 -4.50 -8.09 9.87
CA VAL A 28 -5.12 -9.29 9.33
C VAL A 28 -4.10 -10.42 9.37
N ARG A 29 -4.36 -11.43 10.19
CA ARG A 29 -3.55 -12.65 10.28
C ARG A 29 -3.86 -13.60 9.14
N ASP A 30 -2.86 -14.38 8.76
CA ASP A 30 -2.97 -15.41 7.70
C ASP A 30 -3.55 -14.82 6.41
N PHE A 31 -3.10 -13.62 6.05
CA PHE A 31 -3.65 -12.85 4.94
C PHE A 31 -3.15 -13.39 3.60
N LEU A 32 -1.85 -13.68 3.51
CA LEU A 32 -1.27 -14.35 2.35
C LEU A 32 -1.30 -15.86 2.56
N GLU A 33 -1.75 -16.58 1.54
CA GLU A 33 -1.62 -18.03 1.52
C GLU A 33 -0.13 -18.43 1.59
N PRO A 34 0.23 -19.51 2.30
CA PRO A 34 1.63 -19.90 2.46
C PRO A 34 2.41 -20.07 1.15
N ALA A 35 1.76 -20.60 0.11
CA ALA A 35 2.36 -20.77 -1.21
C ALA A 35 2.62 -19.42 -1.91
N THR A 36 1.64 -18.52 -1.92
CA THR A 36 1.77 -17.17 -2.48
C THR A 36 2.86 -16.38 -1.75
N LEU A 37 2.92 -16.46 -0.41
CA LEU A 37 3.98 -15.84 0.38
C LEU A 37 5.37 -16.37 0.00
N GLN A 38 5.51 -17.69 -0.10
CA GLN A 38 6.81 -18.31 -0.39
C GLN A 38 7.29 -17.94 -1.80
N HIS A 39 6.45 -18.11 -2.82
CA HIS A 39 6.82 -17.76 -4.20
C HIS A 39 7.14 -16.26 -4.33
N PHE A 40 6.31 -15.39 -3.74
CA PHE A 40 6.57 -13.96 -3.77
C PHE A 40 7.89 -13.61 -3.07
N ARG A 41 8.19 -14.22 -1.92
CA ARG A 41 9.47 -14.01 -1.21
C ARG A 41 10.65 -14.40 -2.09
N ASP A 42 10.61 -15.58 -2.72
CA ASP A 42 11.70 -16.08 -3.57
C ASP A 42 11.97 -15.13 -4.76
N ASP A 43 10.91 -14.66 -5.43
CA ASP A 43 11.01 -13.68 -6.52
C ASP A 43 11.64 -12.37 -6.02
N MET A 44 11.21 -11.88 -4.86
CA MET A 44 11.69 -10.61 -4.31
C MET A 44 13.13 -10.69 -3.81
N GLU A 45 13.56 -11.81 -3.24
CA GLU A 45 14.95 -12.05 -2.83
C GLU A 45 15.90 -12.03 -4.03
N ALA A 46 15.52 -12.71 -5.12
CA ALA A 46 16.27 -12.71 -6.37
C ALA A 46 16.48 -11.27 -6.88
N HIS A 47 15.42 -10.45 -6.88
CA HIS A 47 15.51 -9.05 -7.28
C HIS A 47 16.27 -8.18 -6.28
N ALA A 48 16.10 -8.38 -4.98
CA ALA A 48 16.72 -7.57 -3.94
C ALA A 48 18.25 -7.65 -3.94
N SER A 49 18.83 -8.77 -4.39
CA SER A 49 20.28 -8.96 -4.50
C SER A 49 20.96 -7.88 -5.36
N GLY A 50 20.31 -7.46 -6.45
CA GLY A 50 20.81 -6.45 -7.39
C GLY A 50 20.44 -5.00 -7.07
N HIS A 51 19.65 -4.74 -6.02
CA HIS A 51 19.22 -3.39 -5.67
C HIS A 51 20.15 -2.74 -4.64
N ARG A 52 20.56 -1.50 -4.92
CA ARG A 52 21.30 -0.66 -3.99
C ARG A 52 20.43 -0.29 -2.79
N VAL A 53 21.09 -0.06 -1.65
CA VAL A 53 20.46 0.58 -0.49
C VAL A 53 20.38 2.09 -0.69
N GLY A 54 19.38 2.70 -0.05
CA GLY A 54 19.14 4.13 -0.07
C GLY A 54 18.69 4.65 -1.43
N THR A 55 18.73 5.97 -1.56
CA THR A 55 18.29 6.69 -2.75
C THR A 55 19.41 7.52 -3.33
N SER A 56 19.35 7.73 -4.65
CA SER A 56 20.20 8.68 -5.35
C SER A 56 19.56 10.08 -5.45
N ALA A 57 18.46 10.32 -4.76
CA ALA A 57 17.83 11.63 -4.72
C ALA A 57 18.77 12.65 -4.06
N ASP A 58 18.85 13.86 -4.61
CA ASP A 58 19.73 14.92 -4.08
C ASP A 58 19.23 15.52 -2.76
N SER A 59 17.94 15.36 -2.47
CA SER A 59 17.33 15.89 -1.25
C SER A 59 17.72 15.07 -0.02
N GLN A 60 18.43 15.71 0.92
CA GLN A 60 18.76 15.11 2.21
C GLN A 60 17.52 14.68 3.01
N MET A 61 16.40 15.39 2.86
CA MET A 61 15.16 15.03 3.51
C MET A 61 14.59 13.73 2.94
N VAL A 62 14.63 13.57 1.62
CA VAL A 62 14.21 12.33 0.95
C VAL A 62 15.14 11.18 1.33
N GLN A 63 16.46 11.39 1.32
CA GLN A 63 17.43 10.38 1.75
C GLN A 63 17.16 9.92 3.19
N ARG A 64 16.88 10.86 4.09
CA ARG A 64 16.56 10.56 5.50
C ARG A 64 15.22 9.81 5.63
N PHE A 65 14.21 10.14 4.84
CA PHE A 65 12.92 9.46 4.88
C PHE A 65 12.98 8.03 4.33
N TRP A 66 13.69 7.86 3.21
CA TRP A 66 13.72 6.58 2.50
C TRP A 66 14.66 5.59 3.16
N GLY A 67 15.60 6.09 3.98
CA GLY A 67 16.55 5.29 4.73
C GLY A 67 17.88 5.16 4.01
N ALA A 68 18.98 5.09 4.76
CA ALA A 68 20.32 4.91 4.20
C ALA A 68 20.65 3.42 3.96
N ASN A 69 20.02 2.52 4.70
CA ASN A 69 20.19 1.08 4.62
C ASN A 69 18.86 0.37 4.34
N THR A 70 18.06 0.95 3.44
CA THR A 70 16.78 0.38 2.99
C THR A 70 16.83 0.16 1.49
N LYS A 71 16.41 -1.01 1.02
CA LYS A 71 16.20 -1.27 -0.42
C LYS A 71 14.75 -1.00 -0.77
N ARG A 72 14.51 -0.22 -1.82
CA ARG A 72 13.18 0.10 -2.34
C ARG A 72 13.12 -0.14 -3.84
N PHE A 73 12.09 -0.84 -4.29
CA PHE A 73 11.82 -1.02 -5.72
C PHE A 73 10.35 -1.34 -5.97
N THR A 74 9.91 -1.00 -7.17
CA THR A 74 8.53 -1.14 -7.64
C THR A 74 8.47 -2.03 -8.90
N ARG A 75 7.39 -1.95 -9.68
CA ARG A 75 7.09 -2.78 -10.86
C ARG A 75 6.89 -4.24 -10.51
N LEU A 76 6.24 -4.50 -9.38
CA LEU A 76 6.13 -5.85 -8.83
C LEU A 76 5.28 -6.78 -9.69
N ALA A 77 4.31 -6.25 -10.44
CA ALA A 77 3.55 -7.02 -11.42
C ALA A 77 4.40 -7.61 -12.55
N HIS A 78 5.55 -7.01 -12.88
CA HIS A 78 6.51 -7.56 -13.85
C HIS A 78 7.49 -8.56 -13.23
N ARG A 79 7.56 -8.58 -11.91
CA ARG A 79 8.58 -9.31 -11.16
C ARG A 79 8.05 -10.59 -10.56
N SER A 80 6.75 -10.68 -10.33
CA SER A 80 6.13 -11.85 -9.70
C SER A 80 4.66 -11.98 -10.09
N ALA A 81 4.27 -13.16 -10.56
CA ALA A 81 2.86 -13.50 -10.73
C ALA A 81 2.10 -13.49 -9.40
N SER A 82 2.77 -13.86 -8.30
CA SER A 82 2.22 -13.83 -6.95
C SER A 82 1.84 -12.41 -6.51
N PHE A 83 2.51 -11.38 -7.04
CA PHE A 83 2.09 -10.00 -6.78
C PHE A 83 0.69 -9.72 -7.33
N VAL A 84 0.34 -10.27 -8.50
CA VAL A 84 -0.99 -10.07 -9.09
C VAL A 84 -2.07 -10.74 -8.23
N GLU A 85 -1.79 -11.92 -7.68
CA GLU A 85 -2.67 -12.58 -6.69
C GLU A 85 -2.91 -11.68 -5.47
N ILE A 86 -1.84 -11.08 -4.92
CA ILE A 86 -1.94 -10.16 -3.78
C ILE A 86 -2.67 -8.87 -4.16
N LEU A 87 -2.37 -8.31 -5.34
CA LEU A 87 -2.99 -7.11 -5.89
C LEU A 87 -4.51 -7.26 -6.07
N THR A 88 -4.96 -8.49 -6.30
CA THR A 88 -6.37 -8.81 -6.55
C THR A 88 -7.00 -9.67 -5.45
N ASP A 89 -6.40 -9.70 -4.25
CA ASP A 89 -6.96 -10.47 -3.14
C ASP A 89 -8.42 -10.05 -2.84
N PRO A 90 -9.38 -11.00 -2.79
CA PRO A 90 -10.79 -10.66 -2.66
C PRO A 90 -11.15 -9.90 -1.39
N LEU A 91 -10.49 -10.21 -0.25
CA LEU A 91 -10.75 -9.49 1.00
C LEU A 91 -10.23 -8.06 0.88
N TYR A 92 -9.02 -7.88 0.35
CA TYR A 92 -8.44 -6.55 0.23
C TYR A 92 -9.24 -5.65 -0.72
N LEU A 93 -9.64 -6.19 -1.88
CA LEU A 93 -10.48 -5.48 -2.83
C LEU A 93 -11.84 -5.11 -2.22
N ALA A 94 -12.50 -6.01 -1.50
CA ALA A 94 -13.79 -5.71 -0.88
C ALA A 94 -13.69 -4.61 0.21
N VAL A 95 -12.57 -4.56 0.95
CA VAL A 95 -12.30 -3.46 1.89
C VAL A 95 -12.05 -2.16 1.14
N ALA A 96 -11.28 -2.19 0.05
CA ALA A 96 -11.02 -1.02 -0.79
C ALA A 96 -12.30 -0.49 -1.44
N ASP A 97 -13.17 -1.37 -1.96
CA ASP A 97 -14.49 -1.01 -2.49
C ASP A 97 -15.31 -0.22 -1.45
N ALA A 98 -15.40 -0.73 -0.23
CA ALA A 98 -16.17 -0.10 0.84
C ALA A 98 -15.58 1.25 1.29
N VAL A 99 -14.26 1.42 1.23
CA VAL A 99 -13.56 2.63 1.71
C VAL A 99 -13.47 3.72 0.63
N LEU A 100 -13.20 3.34 -0.62
CA LEU A 100 -12.81 4.27 -1.68
C LEU A 100 -13.96 4.62 -2.64
N LEU A 101 -14.80 3.64 -3.02
CA LEU A 101 -15.88 3.88 -3.98
C LEU A 101 -16.98 4.86 -3.52
N PRO A 102 -17.18 5.16 -2.22
CA PRO A 102 -18.02 6.29 -1.83
C PRO A 102 -17.56 7.64 -2.39
N ASN A 103 -16.30 7.77 -2.81
CA ASN A 103 -15.69 9.02 -3.28
C ASN A 103 -15.14 8.96 -4.72
N ALA A 104 -15.37 7.87 -5.45
CA ALA A 104 -14.97 7.74 -6.85
C ALA A 104 -15.75 6.63 -7.59
N SER A 105 -15.82 6.73 -8.91
CA SER A 105 -16.36 5.65 -9.75
C SER A 105 -15.46 4.40 -9.80
N ASP A 106 -14.17 4.57 -9.49
CA ASP A 106 -13.19 3.48 -9.42
C ASP A 106 -11.95 3.91 -8.62
N TYR A 107 -11.06 2.96 -8.37
CA TYR A 107 -9.72 3.15 -7.82
C TYR A 107 -8.71 2.27 -8.56
N TRP A 108 -7.44 2.64 -8.43
CA TRP A 108 -6.31 1.93 -9.04
C TRP A 108 -5.16 1.80 -8.05
N MET A 109 -4.14 1.01 -8.42
CA MET A 109 -2.95 0.86 -7.61
C MET A 109 -2.24 2.21 -7.51
N ASN A 110 -2.02 2.65 -6.27
CA ASN A 110 -1.17 3.79 -5.99
C ASN A 110 0.30 3.42 -6.14
N THR A 111 0.72 2.35 -5.46
CA THR A 111 2.06 1.79 -5.54
C THR A 111 2.07 0.36 -5.02
N GLY A 112 2.89 -0.49 -5.66
CA GLY A 112 3.34 -1.76 -5.13
C GLY A 112 4.84 -1.69 -4.91
N GLN A 113 5.28 -1.45 -3.68
CA GLN A 113 6.68 -1.22 -3.34
C GLN A 113 7.19 -2.27 -2.35
N MET A 114 8.28 -2.93 -2.73
CA MET A 114 9.11 -3.64 -1.75
C MET A 114 9.90 -2.64 -0.94
N MET A 115 9.81 -2.77 0.38
CA MET A 115 10.57 -2.00 1.36
C MET A 115 11.33 -2.97 2.27
N ILE A 116 12.62 -3.15 1.99
CA ILE A 116 13.47 -4.08 2.72
C ILE A 116 14.37 -3.24 3.64
N ILE A 117 14.03 -3.21 4.93
CA ILE A 117 14.72 -2.40 5.93
C ILE A 117 15.88 -3.20 6.51
N GLY A 118 17.10 -2.73 6.30
CA GLY A 118 18.31 -3.38 6.77
C GLY A 118 18.69 -3.03 8.22
N PRO A 119 19.71 -3.72 8.76
CA PRO A 119 20.22 -3.48 10.11
C PRO A 119 20.61 -2.02 10.37
N GLY A 120 20.35 -1.54 11.58
CA GLY A 120 20.69 -0.18 12.02
C GLY A 120 19.88 0.95 11.36
N GLU A 121 18.89 0.64 10.52
CA GLU A 121 18.06 1.66 9.89
C GLU A 121 17.21 2.41 10.92
N ARG A 122 17.09 3.73 10.72
CA ARG A 122 16.34 4.59 11.64
C ARG A 122 14.84 4.51 11.37
N ALA A 123 14.05 4.72 12.41
CA ALA A 123 12.61 4.92 12.24
C ALA A 123 12.36 6.14 11.34
N GLN A 124 11.37 6.02 10.47
CA GLN A 124 10.81 7.17 9.77
C GLN A 124 10.12 8.10 10.77
N TRP A 125 9.87 9.35 10.38
CA TRP A 125 8.94 10.19 11.12
C TRP A 125 7.50 9.72 10.89
N LEU A 126 6.63 10.01 11.86
CA LEU A 126 5.20 9.77 11.72
C LEU A 126 4.63 10.68 10.62
N HIS A 127 3.88 10.09 9.71
CA HIS A 127 3.26 10.75 8.56
C HIS A 127 1.92 10.09 8.23
N ARG A 128 1.18 10.67 7.28
CA ARG A 128 -0.05 10.09 6.73
C ARG A 128 0.16 9.90 5.23
N ASP A 129 -0.18 8.73 4.68
CA ASP A 129 0.00 8.47 3.23
C ASP A 129 -0.81 9.46 2.37
N ALA A 130 -1.95 9.94 2.87
CA ALA A 130 -2.75 10.96 2.19
C ALA A 130 -2.02 12.29 2.00
N GLU A 131 -0.89 12.56 2.68
CA GLU A 131 -0.07 13.76 2.48
C GLU A 131 0.54 13.84 1.07
N ASN A 132 0.57 12.73 0.32
CA ASN A 132 0.92 12.74 -1.10
C ASN A 132 -0.06 13.57 -1.94
N TRP A 133 -1.30 13.74 -1.47
CA TRP A 133 -2.30 14.66 -2.03
C TRP A 133 -2.70 15.67 -0.95
N PRO A 134 -1.85 16.69 -0.69
CA PRO A 134 -1.93 17.51 0.53
C PRO A 134 -3.24 18.29 0.68
N THR A 135 -3.90 18.63 -0.43
CA THR A 135 -5.22 19.29 -0.42
C THR A 135 -6.35 18.38 0.04
N MET A 136 -6.14 17.07 0.00
CA MET A 136 -7.10 16.03 0.39
C MET A 136 -6.86 15.52 1.81
N CYS A 137 -5.64 15.60 2.34
CA CYS A 137 -5.30 15.17 3.70
C CYS A 137 -5.86 16.14 4.76
N LYS A 138 -7.14 15.98 5.10
CA LYS A 138 -7.86 16.84 6.04
C LYS A 138 -8.58 16.03 7.13
N PRO A 139 -8.79 16.61 8.31
CA PRO A 139 -9.69 16.04 9.32
C PRO A 139 -11.14 16.04 8.82
N ALA A 140 -11.97 15.17 9.41
CA ALA A 140 -13.40 15.17 9.14
C ALA A 140 -14.05 16.48 9.66
N PRO A 141 -15.16 16.96 9.06
CA PRO A 141 -15.86 16.39 7.91
C PRO A 141 -15.29 16.83 6.55
N ALA A 142 -14.27 17.67 6.52
CA ALA A 142 -13.73 18.23 5.28
C ALA A 142 -12.88 17.22 4.47
N GLY A 143 -12.29 16.23 5.14
CA GLY A 143 -11.54 15.14 4.51
C GLY A 143 -12.29 13.82 4.50
N PHE A 144 -11.92 12.98 3.53
CA PHE A 144 -12.40 11.61 3.33
C PHE A 144 -11.22 10.72 2.92
N GLU A 145 -11.42 9.40 2.90
CA GLU A 145 -10.36 8.46 2.52
C GLU A 145 -10.09 8.54 1.02
N VAL A 146 -8.83 8.82 0.66
CA VAL A 146 -8.36 8.89 -0.74
C VAL A 146 -7.43 7.76 -1.12
N THR A 147 -6.85 7.09 -0.12
CA THR A 147 -5.95 5.96 -0.28
C THR A 147 -6.17 4.96 0.85
N LEU A 148 -6.03 3.68 0.51
CA LEU A 148 -6.03 2.56 1.46
C LEU A 148 -4.76 1.78 1.25
N SER A 149 -4.00 1.56 2.32
CA SER A 149 -2.72 0.89 2.28
C SER A 149 -2.79 -0.45 3.01
N CYS A 150 -2.06 -1.43 2.50
CA CYS A 150 -1.72 -2.65 3.22
C CYS A 150 -0.21 -2.81 3.22
N LEU A 151 0.36 -3.01 4.40
CA LEU A 151 1.74 -3.44 4.55
C LEU A 151 1.76 -4.93 4.88
N PHE A 152 2.07 -5.75 3.88
CA PHE A 152 2.22 -7.19 4.05
C PHE A 152 3.60 -7.52 4.63
N ALA A 153 3.60 -8.35 5.67
CA ALA A 153 4.81 -8.91 6.27
C ALA A 153 5.32 -10.05 5.39
N ILE A 154 6.35 -9.81 4.59
CA ILE A 154 7.00 -10.85 3.78
C ILE A 154 8.03 -11.62 4.62
N SER A 155 8.56 -11.01 5.67
CA SER A 155 9.26 -11.65 6.78
C SER A 155 8.53 -11.36 8.09
N ASP A 156 8.91 -12.02 9.19
CA ASP A 156 8.37 -11.67 10.51
C ASP A 156 8.67 -10.22 10.87
N PHE A 157 7.66 -9.53 11.40
CA PHE A 157 7.79 -8.17 11.92
C PHE A 157 7.81 -8.23 13.44
N THR A 158 8.98 -8.01 14.03
CA THR A 158 9.18 -7.85 15.47
C THR A 158 9.46 -6.39 15.82
N GLY A 159 9.41 -6.04 17.11
CA GLY A 159 9.77 -4.70 17.56
C GLY A 159 11.20 -4.33 17.16
N GLU A 160 12.14 -5.28 17.27
CA GLU A 160 13.58 -5.09 17.04
C GLU A 160 13.94 -4.91 15.57
N VAL A 161 13.28 -5.63 14.64
CA VAL A 161 13.50 -5.44 13.19
C VAL A 161 12.76 -4.22 12.65
N GLY A 162 12.10 -3.47 13.53
CA GLY A 162 11.43 -2.22 13.20
C GLY A 162 10.04 -2.40 12.62
N ALA A 163 9.21 -3.29 13.20
CA ALA A 163 7.78 -3.37 12.89
C ALA A 163 7.14 -1.96 12.81
N THR A 164 6.24 -1.80 11.84
CA THR A 164 5.62 -0.50 11.51
C THR A 164 4.94 0.09 12.72
N ARG A 165 5.17 1.37 12.94
CA ARG A 165 4.61 2.14 14.05
C ARG A 165 3.30 2.76 13.59
N VAL A 166 2.29 2.74 14.45
CA VAL A 166 0.96 3.30 14.18
C VAL A 166 0.50 4.07 15.41
N VAL A 167 -0.29 5.12 15.20
CA VAL A 167 -1.01 5.84 16.25
C VAL A 167 -2.51 5.55 16.07
N PRO A 168 -3.06 4.51 16.74
CA PRO A 168 -4.47 4.15 16.61
C PRO A 168 -5.39 5.33 16.92
N GLY A 169 -6.44 5.51 16.12
CA GLY A 169 -7.42 6.59 16.29
C GLY A 169 -6.96 7.96 15.78
N SER A 170 -5.71 8.09 15.31
CA SER A 170 -5.19 9.38 14.85
C SER A 170 -5.83 9.91 13.57
N HIS A 171 -6.50 9.05 12.79
CA HIS A 171 -7.33 9.45 11.64
C HIS A 171 -8.56 10.26 12.07
N LEU A 172 -9.03 10.09 13.31
CA LEU A 172 -10.19 10.79 13.89
C LEU A 172 -9.85 12.13 14.53
N TRP A 173 -8.57 12.49 14.62
CA TRP A 173 -8.17 13.78 15.19
C TRP A 173 -8.76 14.96 14.40
N GLN A 174 -9.22 15.97 15.14
CA GLN A 174 -9.79 17.19 14.54
C GLN A 174 -8.73 18.16 14.03
N ASP A 175 -7.48 17.98 14.48
CA ASP A 175 -6.32 18.75 14.06
C ASP A 175 -5.19 17.81 13.66
N TYR A 176 -4.79 17.85 12.39
CA TYR A 176 -3.70 17.03 11.86
C TYR A 176 -2.32 17.65 12.09
N GLN A 177 -2.24 18.87 12.64
CA GLN A 177 -0.99 19.45 13.14
C GLN A 177 -0.61 18.91 14.52
N ARG A 178 -1.53 18.24 15.21
CA ARG A 178 -1.27 17.55 16.48
C ARG A 178 -0.12 16.54 16.31
N LYS A 179 0.83 16.58 17.25
CA LYS A 179 1.89 15.57 17.37
C LYS A 179 1.44 14.46 18.32
N ALA A 180 1.69 13.22 17.93
CA ALA A 180 1.47 12.06 18.79
C ALA A 180 2.44 12.08 19.98
N ASP A 181 1.92 11.76 21.17
CA ASP A 181 2.75 11.39 22.30
C ASP A 181 3.38 10.00 22.06
N PRO A 182 4.63 9.75 22.46
CA PRO A 182 5.24 8.43 22.33
C PRO A 182 4.41 7.28 22.91
N SER A 183 3.63 7.52 23.97
CA SER A 183 2.75 6.52 24.59
C SER A 183 1.50 6.18 23.77
N GLU A 184 1.17 6.98 22.75
CA GLU A 184 0.08 6.72 21.80
C GLU A 184 0.53 5.87 20.61
N VAL A 185 1.84 5.59 20.49
CA VAL A 185 2.40 4.83 19.38
C VAL A 185 2.51 3.35 19.75
N CYS A 186 1.97 2.47 18.90
CA CYS A 186 2.19 1.03 18.99
C CYS A 186 2.95 0.50 17.76
N GLN A 187 3.44 -0.73 17.82
CA GLN A 187 4.06 -1.41 16.67
C GLN A 187 3.17 -2.56 16.18
N ALA A 188 3.04 -2.69 14.87
CA ALA A 188 2.36 -3.79 14.20
C ALA A 188 3.27 -5.03 14.13
N VAL A 189 3.48 -5.66 15.29
CA VAL A 189 4.21 -6.92 15.41
C VAL A 189 3.33 -8.05 14.89
N MET A 190 3.79 -8.75 13.86
CA MET A 190 3.00 -9.78 13.17
C MET A 190 3.92 -10.78 12.45
N PRO A 191 3.52 -12.06 12.36
CA PRO A 191 4.29 -13.07 11.62
C PRO A 191 4.19 -12.82 10.11
N ALA A 192 5.14 -13.38 9.36
CA ALA A 192 5.12 -13.38 7.91
C ALA A 192 3.78 -13.94 7.37
N GLY A 193 3.29 -13.37 6.28
CA GLY A 193 1.98 -13.67 5.71
C GLY A 193 0.82 -12.86 6.31
N SER A 194 1.03 -12.15 7.42
CA SER A 194 0.05 -11.17 7.91
C SER A 194 0.12 -9.87 7.09
N GLY A 195 -0.93 -9.06 7.16
CA GLY A 195 -0.92 -7.70 6.61
C GLY A 195 -1.55 -6.69 7.55
N LEU A 196 -0.94 -5.50 7.62
CA LEU A 196 -1.49 -4.34 8.30
C LEU A 196 -2.27 -3.51 7.27
N ILE A 197 -3.59 -3.56 7.29
CA ILE A 197 -4.43 -2.64 6.50
C ILE A 197 -4.58 -1.35 7.30
N TYR A 198 -4.39 -0.20 6.66
CA TYR A 198 -4.51 1.09 7.32
C TYR A 198 -5.02 2.20 6.39
N SER A 199 -5.76 3.13 7.00
CA SER A 199 -6.28 4.34 6.37
C SER A 199 -5.14 5.24 5.92
N GLY A 200 -5.30 5.91 4.77
CA GLY A 200 -4.36 6.94 4.33
C GLY A 200 -4.24 8.12 5.29
N ARG A 201 -5.20 8.24 6.20
CA ARG A 201 -5.30 9.30 7.19
C ARG A 201 -4.84 8.88 8.57
N VAL A 202 -4.33 7.67 8.82
CA VAL A 202 -3.74 7.32 10.14
C VAL A 202 -2.24 7.68 10.19
N LEU A 203 -1.76 8.16 11.35
CA LEU A 203 -0.34 8.43 11.56
C LEU A 203 0.38 7.10 11.70
N HIS A 204 1.43 6.93 10.90
CA HIS A 204 2.25 5.73 10.94
C HIS A 204 3.69 6.05 10.49
N SER A 205 4.61 5.10 10.71
CA SER A 205 5.99 5.19 10.22
C SER A 205 6.64 3.81 10.15
N GLY A 206 7.66 3.65 9.30
CA GLY A 206 8.62 2.56 9.49
C GLY A 206 9.26 2.62 10.89
N GLY A 207 9.39 1.47 11.55
CA GLY A 207 10.10 1.34 12.81
C GLY A 207 11.62 1.34 12.59
N ALA A 208 12.39 1.57 13.66
CA ALA A 208 13.84 1.44 13.60
C ALA A 208 14.21 -0.04 13.62
N ASN A 209 15.08 -0.46 12.72
CA ASN A 209 15.67 -1.80 12.80
C ASN A 209 16.92 -1.71 13.69
N SER A 210 16.78 -2.13 14.94
CA SER A 210 17.85 -2.11 15.94
C SER A 210 18.71 -3.38 15.94
N THR A 211 18.44 -4.33 15.05
CA THR A 211 19.25 -5.54 14.93
C THR A 211 20.58 -5.26 14.23
N ALA A 212 21.54 -6.17 14.41
CA ALA A 212 22.86 -6.08 13.80
C ALA A 212 22.94 -6.71 12.39
N ASP A 213 22.05 -7.66 12.09
CA ASP A 213 22.19 -8.57 10.95
C ASP A 213 20.88 -8.97 10.25
N GLN A 214 19.71 -8.56 10.76
CA GLN A 214 18.41 -8.96 10.18
C GLN A 214 17.83 -7.91 9.23
N TRP A 215 17.27 -8.38 8.13
CA TRP A 215 16.55 -7.56 7.15
C TRP A 215 15.05 -7.80 7.27
N ARG A 216 14.26 -6.72 7.36
CA ARG A 216 12.79 -6.76 7.42
C ARG A 216 12.21 -6.59 6.02
N TYR A 217 11.61 -7.64 5.46
CA TYR A 217 10.98 -7.61 4.14
C TYR A 217 9.50 -7.24 4.25
N GLY A 218 9.15 -6.05 3.78
CA GLY A 218 7.76 -5.60 3.70
C GLY A 218 7.33 -5.30 2.27
N LEU A 219 6.09 -5.63 1.93
CA LEU A 219 5.42 -5.18 0.71
C LEU A 219 4.40 -4.12 1.10
N HIS A 220 4.62 -2.88 0.69
CA HIS A 220 3.58 -1.84 0.73
C HIS A 220 2.80 -1.89 -0.57
N LEU A 221 1.50 -2.14 -0.45
CA LEU A 221 0.58 -2.11 -1.56
C LEU A 221 -0.58 -1.20 -1.17
N SER A 222 -0.79 -0.14 -1.94
CA SER A 222 -1.90 0.78 -1.71
C SER A 222 -2.74 1.00 -2.96
N TYR A 223 -4.01 1.31 -2.75
CA TYR A 223 -4.93 1.79 -3.76
C TYR A 223 -5.24 3.25 -3.54
N VAL A 224 -5.47 4.00 -4.60
CA VAL A 224 -5.89 5.41 -4.57
C VAL A 224 -7.11 5.61 -5.47
N LEU A 225 -7.96 6.58 -5.13
CA LEU A 225 -9.09 6.98 -5.99
C LEU A 225 -8.65 7.22 -7.44
N GLY A 226 -9.44 6.75 -8.40
CA GLY A 226 -9.07 6.72 -9.82
C GLY A 226 -8.95 8.10 -10.49
N TRP A 227 -9.33 9.17 -9.79
CA TRP A 227 -9.14 10.56 -10.23
C TRP A 227 -7.88 11.22 -9.67
N LEU A 228 -7.08 10.50 -8.87
CA LEU A 228 -5.80 10.93 -8.34
C LEU A 228 -4.64 10.21 -9.05
N THR A 229 -3.59 10.97 -9.38
CA THR A 229 -2.35 10.40 -9.92
C THR A 229 -1.65 9.51 -8.88
N PRO A 230 -1.33 8.25 -9.21
CA PRO A 230 -0.57 7.32 -8.36
C PRO A 230 0.86 7.79 -8.08
N GLU A 231 1.44 7.30 -6.98
CA GLU A 231 2.88 7.39 -6.69
C GLU A 231 3.72 6.62 -7.72
N GLU A 232 3.26 5.43 -8.12
CA GLU A 232 3.94 4.59 -9.09
C GLU A 232 3.36 4.80 -10.49
N ALA A 233 4.21 5.17 -11.44
CA ALA A 233 3.86 5.22 -12.86
C ALA A 233 3.78 3.81 -13.48
N SER A 234 2.90 2.95 -12.94
CA SER A 234 2.79 1.53 -13.28
C SER A 234 2.61 1.27 -14.79
N PRO A 235 1.76 2.02 -15.53
CA PRO A 235 1.61 1.84 -16.99
C PRO A 235 2.89 2.10 -17.79
N LEU A 236 3.79 2.95 -17.29
CA LEU A 236 5.09 3.24 -17.93
C LEU A 236 6.16 2.20 -17.58
N GLY A 237 5.94 1.44 -16.51
CA GLY A 237 6.82 0.36 -16.08
C GLY A 237 6.58 -0.97 -16.80
N ALA A 238 5.51 -1.03 -17.59
CA ALA A 238 4.89 -2.20 -18.17
C ALA A 238 4.72 -2.10 -19.69
N SER A 239 4.61 -3.24 -20.38
CA SER A 239 4.03 -3.30 -21.72
C SER A 239 2.66 -3.97 -21.69
N TRP A 240 1.83 -3.74 -22.71
CA TRP A 240 0.56 -4.45 -22.85
C TRP A 240 0.74 -5.97 -22.85
N ALA A 241 1.78 -6.48 -23.50
CA ALA A 241 2.07 -7.92 -23.53
C ALA A 241 2.28 -8.52 -22.13
N ASP A 242 2.82 -7.74 -21.19
CA ASP A 242 3.02 -8.17 -19.81
C ASP A 242 1.72 -8.25 -19.01
N VAL A 243 0.66 -7.55 -19.44
CA VAL A 243 -0.60 -7.43 -18.66
C VAL A 243 -1.83 -7.99 -19.36
N ALA A 244 -1.79 -8.20 -20.68
CA ALA A 244 -2.94 -8.62 -21.50
C ALA A 244 -3.57 -9.93 -21.02
N HIS A 245 -2.75 -10.82 -20.46
CA HIS A 245 -3.18 -12.12 -19.95
C HIS A 245 -3.73 -12.07 -18.51
N LEU A 246 -3.57 -10.93 -17.81
CA LEU A 246 -4.04 -10.77 -16.44
C LEU A 246 -5.55 -10.56 -16.41
N PRO A 247 -6.23 -10.88 -15.29
CA PRO A 247 -7.63 -10.52 -15.11
C PRO A 247 -7.86 -9.02 -15.33
N GLU A 248 -9.01 -8.65 -15.90
CA GLU A 248 -9.34 -7.25 -16.21
C GLU A 248 -9.20 -6.32 -15.00
N ARG A 249 -9.55 -6.80 -13.80
CA ARG A 249 -9.38 -6.02 -12.57
C ARG A 249 -7.90 -5.69 -12.30
N ALA A 250 -6.99 -6.63 -12.51
CA ALA A 250 -5.55 -6.37 -12.39
C ALA A 250 -5.07 -5.38 -13.45
N GLN A 251 -5.51 -5.53 -14.71
CA GLN A 251 -5.18 -4.58 -15.78
C GLN A 251 -5.62 -3.16 -15.41
N ARG A 252 -6.84 -3.01 -14.87
CA ARG A 252 -7.36 -1.70 -14.41
C ARG A 252 -6.57 -1.14 -13.24
N LEU A 253 -6.28 -1.96 -12.22
CA LEU A 253 -5.47 -1.54 -11.08
C LEU A 253 -4.05 -1.11 -11.52
N LEU A 254 -3.50 -1.72 -12.57
CA LEU A 254 -2.21 -1.36 -13.16
C LEU A 254 -2.29 -0.20 -14.16
N GLY A 255 -3.47 0.41 -14.35
CA GLY A 255 -3.69 1.55 -15.24
C GLY A 255 -3.67 1.20 -16.73
N TRP A 256 -4.01 -0.04 -17.10
CA TRP A 256 -4.18 -0.46 -18.49
C TRP A 256 -5.63 -0.47 -18.96
N ARG A 257 -6.54 0.08 -18.16
CA ARG A 257 -7.95 0.30 -18.49
C ARG A 257 -8.38 1.67 -17.98
N CYS A 258 -9.36 2.27 -18.63
CA CYS A 258 -9.97 3.52 -18.17
C CYS A 258 -10.63 3.34 -16.79
N SER A 259 -10.82 4.47 -16.08
CA SER A 259 -11.58 4.46 -14.84
C SER A 259 -13.08 4.40 -15.15
N ALA A 260 -13.79 3.59 -14.38
CA ALA A 260 -15.24 3.40 -14.34
C ALA A 260 -15.82 2.21 -15.14
N VAL A 261 -16.69 1.50 -14.42
CA VAL A 261 -17.79 0.66 -14.94
C VAL A 261 -19.14 1.39 -14.84
N ASN A 262 -19.17 2.62 -14.31
CA ASN A 262 -20.38 3.40 -14.06
C ASN A 262 -20.54 4.54 -15.07
N ASP A 263 -21.36 4.29 -16.09
CA ASP A 263 -21.68 5.26 -17.15
C ASP A 263 -22.59 6.41 -16.68
N ALA A 264 -23.06 6.43 -15.42
CA ALA A 264 -24.01 7.43 -14.93
C ALA A 264 -23.50 8.89 -15.04
N TYR A 265 -22.19 9.09 -15.07
CA TYR A 265 -21.58 10.42 -15.22
C TYR A 265 -21.11 10.71 -16.65
N ALA A 266 -21.20 9.73 -17.57
CA ALA A 266 -20.69 9.80 -18.94
C ALA A 266 -19.22 10.31 -19.06
N ALA A 267 -18.47 10.29 -17.96
CA ALA A 267 -17.11 10.77 -17.85
C ALA A 267 -16.21 9.60 -17.44
N ARG A 268 -15.29 9.24 -18.33
CA ARG A 268 -14.22 8.26 -18.09
C ARG A 268 -12.91 9.04 -17.94
N LEU A 269 -12.10 8.66 -16.96
CA LEU A 269 -10.73 9.16 -16.88
C LEU A 269 -9.80 8.10 -17.47
N TRP A 270 -8.59 8.53 -17.83
CA TRP A 270 -7.55 7.63 -18.31
C TRP A 270 -7.93 6.90 -19.61
N THR A 271 -8.32 7.67 -20.63
CA THR A 271 -8.73 7.20 -21.96
C THR A 271 -7.67 7.54 -23.01
N VAL A 272 -7.67 6.80 -24.13
CA VAL A 272 -6.92 7.14 -25.35
C VAL A 272 -7.92 7.40 -26.46
N ASP A 273 -7.91 8.60 -27.04
CA ASP A 273 -8.90 9.02 -28.04
C ASP A 273 -10.37 8.81 -27.61
N TYR A 274 -10.66 9.04 -26.33
CA TYR A 274 -11.95 8.78 -25.65
C TYR A 274 -12.37 7.29 -25.56
N GLU A 275 -11.50 6.37 -25.95
CA GLU A 275 -11.70 4.93 -25.81
C GLU A 275 -10.97 4.36 -24.58
N ASP A 276 -11.31 3.12 -24.24
CA ASP A 276 -10.52 2.33 -23.29
C ASP A 276 -9.08 2.19 -23.78
N VAL A 277 -8.11 2.14 -22.85
CA VAL A 277 -6.68 2.28 -23.19
C VAL A 277 -6.21 1.26 -24.24
N PRO A 278 -6.49 -0.06 -24.12
CA PRO A 278 -6.01 -1.03 -25.09
C PRO A 278 -6.72 -0.91 -26.45
N LEU A 279 -7.98 -0.49 -26.46
CA LEU A 279 -8.73 -0.23 -27.70
C LEU A 279 -8.18 1.00 -28.43
N GLY A 280 -8.04 2.13 -27.74
CA GLY A 280 -7.52 3.38 -28.31
C GLY A 280 -6.06 3.26 -28.78
N LEU A 281 -5.27 2.37 -28.17
CA LEU A 281 -3.91 2.05 -28.62
C LEU A 281 -3.84 0.95 -29.70
N GLY A 282 -4.98 0.37 -30.10
CA GLY A 282 -5.05 -0.68 -31.12
C GLY A 282 -4.48 -2.04 -30.69
N TYR A 283 -4.44 -2.30 -29.39
CA TYR A 283 -4.03 -3.59 -28.84
C TYR A 283 -5.16 -4.63 -28.80
N GLU A 284 -6.40 -4.15 -28.73
CA GLU A 284 -7.61 -4.96 -28.80
C GLU A 284 -8.48 -4.47 -29.95
N GLY A 285 -9.10 -5.42 -30.67
CA GLY A 285 -9.97 -5.19 -31.83
C GLY A 285 -10.81 -6.41 -32.15
#